data_AF-A0A4Q0M2I6-F1
#
_entry.id   AF-A0A4Q0M2I6-F1
#
_cell.length_a   1.000
_cell.length_b   1.000
_cell.length_c   1.000
_cell.angle_alpha   90.00
_cell.angle_beta   90.00
_cell.angle_gamma   90.00
#
_symmetry.space_group_name_H-M   'P 1'
#
loop_
_entity.id
_entity.type
_entity.pdbx_description
1 polymer ?
#
loop_
_entity_poly.entity_id
_entity_poly.type
_entity_poly.pdbx_seq_one_letter_code
_entity_poly.pdbx_strand_id
1 'polypeptide(L)' 'MAGIGTEPFDITIGISAGKKELTVFPEEDRYTLKESGSIVAVIKQNEGRWQFTTGSYTNEDAQKIGAAIIKLQKP' A
#
# COMPACT_ATOMS: atom_id res chain seq x y z
N MET A 1 14.52 -18.85 7.32
CA MET A 1 13.44 -18.30 6.48
C MET A 1 13.66 -16.81 6.42
N ALA A 2 14.09 -16.27 5.28
CA ALA A 2 14.28 -14.84 5.12
C ALA A 2 12.88 -14.21 5.07
N GLY A 3 12.52 -13.46 6.12
CA GLY A 3 11.29 -12.69 6.14
C GLY A 3 11.33 -11.70 4.99
N ILE A 4 10.41 -11.86 4.04
CA ILE A 4 10.00 -10.79 3.12
C ILE A 4 9.93 -9.48 3.91
N GLY A 5 10.66 -8.45 3.49
CA GLY A 5 10.93 -7.23 4.27
C GLY A 5 9.69 -6.75 5.05
N THR A 6 9.68 -7.01 6.36
CA THR A 6 8.56 -6.76 7.28
C THR A 6 8.61 -5.35 7.88
N GLU A 7 9.57 -4.53 7.46
CA GLU A 7 9.76 -3.20 8.03
C GLU A 7 8.84 -2.20 7.32
N PRO A 8 8.20 -1.29 8.08
CA PRO A 8 7.40 -0.24 7.48
C PRO A 8 8.27 0.73 6.69
N PHE A 9 7.73 1.24 5.59
CA PHE A 9 8.40 2.21 4.72
C PHE A 9 7.43 3.27 4.22
N ASP A 10 7.94 4.48 4.00
CA ASP A 10 7.13 5.59 3.53
C ASP A 10 7.10 5.66 2.00
N ILE A 11 5.92 5.93 1.45
CA ILE A 11 5.71 6.20 0.03
C ILE A 11 5.04 7.55 -0.15
N THR A 12 5.44 8.24 -1.22
CA THR A 12 4.75 9.43 -1.69
C THR A 12 4.11 9.12 -3.03
N ILE A 13 2.78 9.20 -3.09
CA ILE A 13 2.04 8.80 -4.29
C ILE A 13 0.91 9.78 -4.63
N GLY A 14 0.74 10.05 -5.93
CA GLY A 14 -0.41 10.78 -6.45
C GLY A 14 -1.59 9.85 -6.69
N ILE A 15 -2.64 10.01 -5.89
CA ILE A 15 -3.92 9.31 -6.06
C ILE A 15 -5.03 10.30 -6.40
N SER A 16 -6.25 9.80 -6.63
CA SER A 16 -7.42 10.62 -6.98
C SER A 16 -7.73 11.69 -5.91
N ALA A 17 -7.43 11.42 -4.65
CA ALA A 17 -7.56 12.37 -3.53
C ALA A 17 -6.41 13.40 -3.46
N GLY A 18 -5.47 13.39 -4.41
CA GLY A 18 -4.28 14.23 -4.44
C GLY A 18 -2.99 13.48 -4.10
N LYS A 19 -1.92 14.25 -3.87
CA LYS A 19 -0.62 13.70 -3.44
C LYS A 19 -0.70 13.33 -1.96
N LYS A 20 -0.36 12.08 -1.66
CA LYS A 20 -0.45 11.48 -0.32
C LYS A 20 0.90 10.92 0.10
N GLU A 21 1.22 11.12 1.37
CA GLU A 21 2.37 10.51 2.05
C GLU A 21 1.82 9.42 2.96
N LEU A 22 2.17 8.18 2.66
CA LEU A 22 1.63 7.01 3.33
C LEU A 22 2.78 6.17 3.87
N THR A 23 2.69 5.79 5.14
CA THR A 23 3.55 4.76 5.71
C THR A 23 2.91 3.40 5.43
N VAL A 24 3.60 2.57 4.68
CA VAL A 24 3.18 1.22 4.31
C VAL A 24 3.73 0.24 5.33
N PHE A 25 2.84 -0.54 5.93
CA PHE A 25 3.16 -1.65 6.82
C PHE A 25 2.93 -2.94 6.06
N PRO A 26 3.99 -3.60 5.55
CA PRO A 26 3.88 -4.89 4.90
C PRO A 26 3.48 -5.97 5.92
N GLU A 27 2.48 -6.75 5.58
CA GLU A 27 2.01 -7.92 6.32
C GLU A 27 2.09 -9.16 5.42
N GLU A 28 1.79 -10.34 5.96
CA GLU A 28 1.98 -11.62 5.24
C GLU A 28 1.13 -11.72 3.95
N ASP A 29 -0.07 -11.13 3.94
CA ASP A 29 -1.02 -11.21 2.83
C ASP A 29 -1.57 -9.85 2.35
N ARG A 30 -1.12 -8.75 2.94
CA ARG A 30 -1.70 -7.41 2.74
C ARG A 30 -0.70 -6.31 3.10
N TYR A 31 -1.12 -5.07 2.87
CA TYR A 31 -0.37 -3.87 3.23
C TYR A 31 -1.29 -2.88 3.91
N THR A 32 -0.96 -2.51 5.14
CA THR A 32 -1.67 -1.47 5.87
C THR A 32 -1.06 -0.11 5.56
N LEU A 33 -1.89 0.85 5.20
CA LEU A 33 -1.49 2.21 4.84
C LEU A 33 -1.87 3.15 5.97
N LYS A 34 -0.88 3.88 6.50
CA LYS A 34 -1.08 4.91 7.51
C LYS A 34 -0.77 6.30 6.95
N GLU A 35 -1.59 7.27 7.32
CA GLU A 35 -1.33 8.70 7.11
C GLU A 35 -1.25 9.35 8.49
N SER A 36 -0.16 10.06 8.80
CA SER A 36 0.04 10.74 10.08
C SER A 36 -0.22 9.86 11.32
N GLY A 37 0.12 8.57 11.24
CA GLY A 37 -0.05 7.60 12.34
C GLY A 37 -1.44 6.94 12.43
N SER A 38 -2.41 7.38 11.63
CA SER A 38 -3.74 6.76 11.54
C SER A 38 -3.85 5.82 10.36
N ILE A 39 -4.48 4.66 10.54
CA ILE A 39 -4.77 3.73 9.44
C ILE A 39 -5.83 4.35 8.54
N VAL A 40 -5.47 4.63 7.28
CA VAL A 40 -6.39 5.21 6.29
C VAL A 40 -6.93 4.17 5.32
N ALA A 41 -6.16 3.11 5.08
CA ALA A 41 -6.57 2.04 4.17
C ALA A 41 -5.76 0.77 4.39
N VAL A 42 -6.28 -0.34 3.90
CA VAL A 42 -5.58 -1.63 3.81
C VAL A 42 -5.76 -2.15 2.41
N ILE A 43 -4.67 -2.55 1.77
CA ILE A 43 -4.65 -3.01 0.39
C ILE A 43 -4.09 -4.43 0.31
N LYS A 44 -4.70 -5.26 -0.52
CA LYS A 44 -4.32 -6.65 -0.74
C LYS A 44 -4.25 -6.95 -2.23
N GLN A 45 -3.31 -7.80 -2.62
CA GLN A 45 -3.26 -8.33 -3.97
C GLN A 45 -4.10 -9.61 -4.03
N ASN A 46 -5.18 -9.58 -4.81
CA ASN A 46 -6.02 -10.75 -5.09
C ASN A 46 -6.03 -11.00 -6.60
N GLU A 47 -5.68 -12.21 -7.02
CA GLU A 47 -5.66 -12.62 -8.44
C GLU A 47 -4.87 -11.67 -9.34
N GLY A 48 -3.72 -11.17 -8.85
CA GLY A 48 -2.86 -10.24 -9.56
C GLY A 48 -3.35 -8.78 -9.57
N ARG A 49 -4.50 -8.48 -8.97
CA ARG A 49 -5.06 -7.11 -8.88
C ARG A 49 -5.00 -6.59 -7.45
N TRP A 50 -4.58 -5.35 -7.30
CA TRP A 50 -4.60 -4.65 -6.02
C TRP A 50 -5.98 -4.12 -5.68
N GLN A 51 -6.46 -4.41 -4.47
CA GLN A 51 -7.80 -4.03 -4.03
C GLN A 51 -7.74 -3.55 -2.58
N PHE A 52 -8.50 -2.50 -2.28
CA PHE A 52 -8.66 -2.08 -0.89
C PHE A 52 -9.61 -3.03 -0.16
N THR A 53 -9.16 -3.59 0.94
CA THR A 53 -10.03 -4.31 1.88
C THR A 53 -10.67 -3.34 2.88
N THR A 54 -10.00 -2.23 3.15
CA THR A 54 -10.45 -1.16 4.04
C THR A 54 -10.07 0.19 3.42
N GLY A 55 -10.96 1.18 3.49
CA GLY A 55 -10.74 2.54 3.01
C GLY A 55 -11.73 2.97 1.92
N SER A 56 -11.77 4.27 1.63
CA SER A 56 -12.69 4.89 0.64
C SER A 56 -12.01 5.26 -0.68
N TYR A 57 -10.82 4.74 -0.94
CA TYR A 57 -10.07 5.00 -2.17
C TYR A 57 -10.60 4.17 -3.35
N THR A 58 -10.32 4.63 -4.57
CA THR A 58 -10.81 3.96 -5.78
C THR A 58 -9.98 2.72 -6.14
N ASN A 59 -10.53 1.80 -6.92
CA ASN A 59 -9.77 0.65 -7.42
C ASN A 59 -8.53 1.07 -8.24
N GLU A 60 -8.59 2.21 -8.93
CA GLU A 60 -7.44 2.75 -9.66
C GLU A 60 -6.33 3.19 -8.69
N ASP A 61 -6.69 3.86 -7.59
CA ASP A 61 -5.74 4.22 -6.54
C ASP A 61 -5.09 2.97 -5.94
N ALA A 62 -5.85 1.88 -5.79
CA ALA A 62 -5.33 0.60 -5.31
C ALA A 62 -4.22 0.08 -6.25
N GLN A 63 -4.47 0.07 -7.56
CA GLN A 63 -3.45 -0.36 -8.54
C GLN A 63 -2.21 0.52 -8.49
N LYS A 64 -2.36 1.84 -8.38
CA LYS A 64 -1.23 2.78 -8.28
C LYS A 64 -0.41 2.53 -7.03
N ILE A 65 -1.05 2.43 -5.86
CA ILE A 65 -0.38 2.18 -4.58
C ILE A 65 0.33 0.83 -4.59
N GLY A 66 -0.37 -0.23 -5.00
CA GLY A 66 0.22 -1.56 -5.10
C GLY A 66 1.42 -1.62 -6.04
N ALA A 67 1.35 -0.95 -7.19
CA ALA A 67 2.48 -0.86 -8.11
C ALA A 67 3.67 -0.10 -7.49
N ALA A 68 3.43 0.98 -6.75
CA ALA A 68 4.47 1.73 -6.05
C ALA A 68 5.16 0.88 -4.97
N ILE A 69 4.39 0.11 -4.20
CA ILE A 69 4.88 -0.83 -3.19
C ILE A 69 5.82 -1.86 -3.83
N ILE A 70 5.39 -2.54 -4.89
CA ILE A 70 6.21 -3.57 -5.57
C ILE A 70 7.46 -2.96 -6.19
N LYS A 71 7.38 -1.74 -6.73
CA LYS A 71 8.54 -1.05 -7.31
C LYS A 71 9.61 -0.74 -6.26
N LEU A 72 9.22 -0.41 -5.03
CA LEU A 72 10.14 -0.11 -3.93
C LEU A 72 10.71 -1.36 -3.26
N GLN A 73 9.98 -2.48 -3.30
CA GLN A 73 10.46 -3.75 -2.76
C GLN A 73 11.40 -4.52 -3.70
N LYS A 74 11.43 -4.18 -4.99
CA LYS A 74 12.40 -4.76 -5.92
C LYS A 74 13.71 -3.94 -5.86
N PRO A 75 14.86 -4.55 -5.53
CA PRO A 75 16.16 -3.91 -5.61
C PRO A 75 16.54 -3.53 -7.05
#